data_AF-A0A5J5DLJ6-F1
#
_entry.id   AF-A0A5J5DLJ6-F1
#
_cell.length_a   1.000
_cell.length_b   1.000
_cell.length_c   1.000
_cell.angle_alpha   90.00
_cell.angle_beta   90.00
_cell.angle_gamma   90.00
#
_symmetry.space_group_name_H-M   'P 1'
#
loop_
_entity.id
_entity.type
_entity.pdbx_description
1 polymer ?
#
loop_
_entity_poly.entity_id
_entity_poly.type
_entity_poly.pdbx_seq_one_letter_code
_entity_poly.pdbx_strand_id
1 'polypeptide(L)'
;MTLSWTPPIFFAVVFSQPGVYVFSLSSHQHKQLYVRVMPAGGQCYEPGPFFPTTPRHVTRVGIRRRHNLLLRPDWLVTGGLLFGAVVILCLCVTMLVSILFREYGWPEKQPIRARYRLLQLAYHMDDYSSKGSRVISVKKIHRNQQARMTQDSIQPACADTLEEFWDYEHQVDLEAFSSNTFYGLLLKQSLSVTTRLGQLTTEATVWEIGVVVTALRTPEVKELYQGVLGKLQLLHPRLITEERMGEGYERIRKEVERETVRRKTLASQLRTLLDSQLQVLRREQQAQQRVHSGLTAQLRECTRILSKVHDNNNQQQNLILRLTSLLEEMGELVSAECQRQGAWAFLCEGTGAQLLCPDTGTVLTKDHI
;
A
#
# COMPACT_ATOMS: atom_id res chain seq x y z
N MET A 1 49.22 -37.31 -40.08
CA MET A 1 48.80 -36.14 -39.29
C MET A 1 49.97 -35.17 -39.25
N THR A 2 50.03 -34.26 -40.23
CA THR A 2 51.12 -33.29 -40.40
C THR A 2 50.92 -32.13 -39.43
N LEU A 3 51.76 -32.04 -38.40
CA LEU A 3 51.86 -30.86 -37.53
C LEU A 3 52.47 -29.72 -38.35
N SER A 4 51.63 -28.79 -38.81
CA SER A 4 52.08 -27.55 -39.42
C SER A 4 52.72 -26.67 -38.33
N TRP A 5 54.04 -26.62 -38.32
CA TRP A 5 54.79 -25.68 -37.50
C TRP A 5 54.75 -24.31 -38.18
N THR A 6 53.80 -23.47 -37.77
CA THR A 6 53.83 -22.05 -38.12
C THR A 6 54.88 -21.38 -37.22
N PRO A 7 55.88 -20.66 -37.79
CA PRO A 7 56.87 -19.98 -36.98
C PRO A 7 56.17 -18.93 -36.10
N PRO A 8 56.52 -18.80 -34.82
CA PRO A 8 55.94 -17.78 -33.95
C PRO A 8 56.29 -16.40 -34.53
N ILE A 9 55.26 -15.66 -34.93
CA ILE A 9 55.41 -14.25 -35.32
C ILE A 9 55.67 -13.48 -34.03
N PHE A 10 56.93 -13.19 -33.75
CA PHE A 10 57.31 -12.36 -32.62
C PHE A 10 56.88 -10.92 -32.89
N PHE A 11 56.07 -10.36 -32.00
CA PHE A 11 55.73 -8.94 -32.01
C PHE A 11 56.42 -8.27 -30.82
N ALA A 12 57.07 -7.13 -31.07
CA ALA A 12 57.72 -6.33 -30.05
C ALA A 12 57.03 -4.96 -29.99
N VAL A 13 56.64 -4.55 -28.78
CA VAL A 13 55.99 -3.26 -28.52
C VAL A 13 56.73 -2.58 -27.38
N VAL A 14 57.15 -1.33 -27.60
CA VAL A 14 57.80 -0.49 -26.59
C VAL A 14 56.77 0.47 -26.02
N PHE A 15 56.60 0.46 -24.69
CA PHE A 15 55.68 1.36 -24.01
C PHE A 15 56.41 2.62 -23.55
N SER A 16 56.02 3.78 -24.07
CA SER A 16 56.64 5.08 -23.70
C SER A 16 55.89 5.81 -22.59
N GLN A 17 54.63 5.47 -22.33
CA GLN A 17 53.78 6.15 -21.35
C GLN A 17 53.37 5.19 -20.22
N PRO A 18 53.30 5.68 -18.97
CA PRO A 18 52.78 4.89 -17.86
C PRO A 18 51.27 4.69 -18.00
N GLY A 19 50.80 3.46 -17.79
CA GLY A 19 49.40 3.12 -18.02
C GLY A 19 49.13 1.62 -17.96
N VAL A 20 47.87 1.24 -18.15
CA VAL A 20 47.45 -0.17 -18.26
C VAL A 20 47.05 -0.43 -19.71
N TYR A 21 47.77 -1.35 -20.35
CA TYR A 21 47.55 -1.80 -21.71
C TYR A 21 46.94 -3.21 -21.70
N VAL A 22 46.02 -3.47 -22.63
CA VAL A 22 45.34 -4.75 -22.74
C VAL A 22 45.55 -5.30 -24.13
N PHE A 23 46.16 -6.47 -24.21
CA PHE A 23 46.26 -7.24 -25.45
C PHE A 23 45.21 -8.34 -25.43
N SER A 24 44.32 -8.35 -26.41
CA SER A 24 43.39 -9.44 -26.63
C SER A 24 43.80 -10.23 -27.86
N LEU A 25 43.76 -11.56 -27.79
CA LEU A 25 43.94 -12.39 -28.99
C LEU A 25 42.75 -12.19 -29.93
N SER A 26 43.02 -11.90 -31.20
CA SER A 26 41.97 -11.76 -32.24
C SER A 26 41.15 -13.05 -32.42
N SER A 27 41.80 -14.20 -32.29
CA SER A 27 41.15 -15.52 -32.36
C SER A 27 40.23 -15.81 -31.17
N HIS A 28 40.52 -15.27 -29.98
CA HIS A 28 39.78 -15.56 -28.75
C HIS A 28 39.68 -14.33 -27.86
N GLN A 29 38.51 -13.67 -27.86
CA GLN A 29 38.25 -12.44 -27.08
C GLN A 29 38.40 -12.60 -25.55
N HIS A 30 38.28 -13.84 -25.05
CA HIS A 30 38.42 -14.16 -23.62
C HIS A 30 39.86 -14.33 -23.15
N LYS A 31 40.83 -14.45 -24.07
CA LYS A 31 42.26 -14.51 -23.71
C LYS A 31 42.86 -13.12 -23.79
N GLN A 32 43.10 -12.53 -22.62
CA GLN A 32 43.59 -11.17 -22.48
C GLN A 32 44.85 -11.14 -21.62
N LEU A 33 45.84 -10.38 -22.07
CA LEU A 33 47.06 -10.08 -21.33
C LEU A 33 47.00 -8.62 -20.88
N TYR A 34 47.17 -8.40 -19.58
CA TYR A 34 47.20 -7.08 -18.98
C TYR A 34 48.65 -6.69 -18.70
N VAL A 35 49.09 -5.54 -19.22
CA VAL A 35 50.44 -4.99 -19.00
C VAL A 35 50.30 -3.65 -18.30
N ARG A 36 50.82 -3.53 -17.09
CA ARG A 36 50.91 -2.26 -16.37
C ARG A 36 52.32 -1.72 -16.45
N VAL A 37 52.45 -0.52 -17.01
CA VAL A 37 53.70 0.22 -17.11
C VAL A 37 53.75 1.23 -15.97
N MET A 38 54.77 1.11 -15.12
CA MET A 38 54.96 1.98 -13.97
C MET A 38 55.56 3.34 -14.40
N PRO A 39 55.23 4.43 -13.70
CA PRO A 39 55.85 5.73 -13.95
C PRO A 39 57.34 5.73 -13.56
N ALA A 40 58.09 6.72 -14.03
CA ALA A 40 59.51 6.89 -13.68
C ALA A 40 59.70 6.93 -12.15
N GLY A 41 60.60 6.09 -11.63
CA GLY A 41 60.82 5.91 -10.19
C GLY A 41 59.86 4.94 -9.49
N GLY A 42 58.90 4.35 -10.21
CA GLY A 42 58.03 3.30 -9.66
C GLY A 42 58.71 1.93 -9.64
N GLN A 43 58.61 1.23 -8.51
CA GLN A 43 59.12 -0.14 -8.37
C GLN A 43 58.01 -1.17 -8.64
N CYS A 44 58.34 -2.25 -9.35
CA CYS A 44 57.45 -3.40 -9.50
C CYS A 44 57.35 -4.16 -8.17
N TYR A 45 56.15 -4.59 -7.80
CA TYR A 45 55.91 -5.29 -6.52
C TYR A 45 56.63 -6.64 -6.43
N GLU A 46 56.70 -7.39 -7.53
CA GLU A 46 57.38 -8.68 -7.61
C GLU A 46 58.15 -8.76 -8.96
N PRO A 47 59.41 -9.20 -8.97
CA PRO A 47 60.13 -9.50 -10.20
C PRO A 47 59.74 -10.90 -10.72
N GLY A 48 59.22 -10.98 -11.94
CA GLY A 48 58.83 -12.25 -12.54
C GLY A 48 58.39 -12.10 -14.00
N PRO A 49 58.40 -13.19 -14.80
CA PRO A 49 58.10 -13.12 -16.22
C PRO A 49 56.60 -12.96 -16.52
N PHE A 50 55.74 -13.72 -15.83
CA PHE A 50 54.29 -13.68 -16.00
C PHE A 50 53.60 -13.95 -14.66
N PHE A 51 52.54 -13.19 -14.38
CA PHE A 51 51.75 -13.34 -13.15
C PHE A 51 50.33 -13.81 -13.46
N PRO A 52 49.71 -14.61 -12.58
CA PRO A 52 48.36 -15.11 -12.81
C PRO A 52 47.34 -13.98 -12.69
N THR A 53 46.31 -13.99 -13.56
CA THR A 53 45.20 -13.03 -13.56
C THR A 53 44.19 -13.28 -12.43
N THR A 54 44.68 -13.57 -11.21
CA THR A 54 43.82 -13.70 -10.04
C THR A 54 43.36 -12.31 -9.59
N PRO A 55 42.10 -12.16 -9.10
CA PRO A 55 41.57 -10.86 -8.71
C PRO A 55 42.38 -10.20 -7.58
N ARG A 56 43.04 -11.01 -6.74
CA ARG A 56 43.94 -10.54 -5.67
C ARG A 56 45.22 -9.90 -6.23
N HIS A 57 45.80 -10.47 -7.29
CA HIS A 57 47.01 -9.92 -7.90
C HIS A 57 46.70 -8.68 -8.74
N VAL A 58 45.61 -8.71 -9.52
CA VAL A 58 45.17 -7.59 -10.38
C VAL A 58 44.84 -6.34 -9.56
N THR A 59 44.22 -6.49 -8.39
CA THR A 59 43.92 -5.37 -7.48
C THR A 59 45.16 -4.83 -6.76
N ARG A 60 46.10 -5.69 -6.34
CA ARG A 60 47.40 -5.26 -5.77
C ARG A 60 48.24 -4.47 -6.77
N VAL A 61 48.23 -4.88 -8.03
CA VAL A 61 48.86 -4.17 -9.14
C VAL A 61 48.02 -2.96 -9.56
N GLY A 62 46.92 -2.63 -8.89
CA GLY A 62 46.11 -1.42 -9.10
C GLY A 62 45.38 -1.36 -10.45
N ILE A 63 45.15 -2.49 -11.09
CA ILE A 63 44.32 -2.59 -12.30
C ILE A 63 42.86 -2.72 -11.85
N ARG A 64 42.02 -1.75 -12.21
CA ARG A 64 40.60 -1.76 -11.86
C ARG A 64 39.74 -1.73 -13.12
N ARG A 65 38.72 -2.59 -13.17
CA ARG A 65 37.70 -2.55 -14.23
C ARG A 65 36.93 -1.23 -14.11
N ARG A 66 37.00 -0.38 -15.14
CA ARG A 66 36.14 0.82 -15.21
C ARG A 66 34.68 0.36 -15.32
N HIS A 67 33.88 0.62 -14.29
CA HIS A 67 32.44 0.42 -14.34
C HIS A 67 31.80 1.68 -14.94
N ASN A 68 31.99 1.86 -16.25
CA ASN A 68 31.31 2.93 -16.98
C ASN A 68 29.93 2.43 -17.42
N LEU A 69 29.02 2.29 -16.45
CA LEU A 69 27.58 2.10 -16.68
C LEU A 69 26.76 2.94 -15.69
N LEU A 70 27.29 4.09 -15.30
CA LEU A 70 26.44 5.21 -14.92
C LEU A 70 26.24 5.99 -16.21
N LEU A 71 25.15 5.72 -16.94
CA LEU A 71 24.54 6.75 -17.77
C LEU A 71 24.40 7.94 -16.83
N ARG A 72 25.22 8.98 -16.99
CA ARG A 72 24.93 10.26 -16.36
C ARG A 72 23.54 10.62 -16.89
N PRO A 73 22.52 10.75 -16.04
CA PRO A 73 21.22 11.13 -16.53
C PRO A 73 21.39 12.51 -17.16
N ASP A 74 21.13 12.59 -18.46
CA ASP A 74 20.99 13.85 -19.16
C ASP A 74 19.73 14.52 -18.61
N TRP A 75 19.89 15.22 -17.49
CA TRP A 75 18.84 15.87 -16.71
C TRP A 75 18.00 16.83 -17.57
N LEU A 76 18.60 17.38 -18.62
CA LEU A 76 17.92 18.23 -19.60
C LEU A 76 16.92 17.44 -20.45
N VAL A 77 17.29 16.23 -20.90
CA VAL A 77 16.45 15.37 -21.74
C VAL A 77 15.36 14.72 -20.92
N THR A 78 15.71 14.17 -19.76
CA THR A 78 14.73 13.58 -18.83
C THR A 78 13.76 14.64 -18.30
N GLY A 79 14.27 15.84 -17.94
CA GLY A 79 13.45 16.95 -17.49
C GLY A 79 12.52 17.48 -18.58
N GLY A 80 13.03 17.63 -19.82
CA GLY A 80 12.24 18.06 -20.97
C GLY A 80 11.12 17.08 -21.33
N LEU A 81 11.40 15.78 -21.29
CA LEU A 81 10.40 14.74 -21.58
C LEU A 81 9.29 14.72 -20.52
N LEU A 82 9.65 14.86 -19.25
CA LEU A 82 8.70 14.87 -18.14
C LEU A 82 7.83 16.13 -18.16
N PHE A 83 8.43 17.29 -18.43
CA PHE A 83 7.70 18.55 -18.59
C PHE A 83 6.75 18.51 -19.81
N GLY A 84 7.23 17.98 -20.95
CA GLY A 84 6.39 17.80 -22.14
C GLY A 84 5.20 16.87 -21.89
N ALA A 85 5.41 15.76 -21.18
CA ALA A 85 4.33 14.85 -20.82
C ALA A 85 3.27 15.51 -19.92
N VAL A 86 3.70 16.34 -18.96
CA VAL A 86 2.79 17.09 -18.06
C VAL A 86 1.97 18.12 -18.84
N VAL A 87 2.59 18.84 -19.77
CA VAL A 87 1.89 19.83 -20.61
C VAL A 87 0.85 19.16 -21.50
N ILE A 88 1.21 18.04 -22.14
CA ILE A 88 0.29 17.27 -22.99
C ILE A 88 -0.88 16.75 -22.16
N LEU A 89 -0.62 16.20 -20.98
CA LEU A 89 -1.67 15.70 -20.08
C LEU A 89 -2.60 16.84 -19.63
N CYS A 90 -2.06 18.02 -19.32
CA CYS A 90 -2.85 19.19 -18.96
C CYS A 90 -3.74 19.66 -20.13
N LEU A 91 -3.22 19.67 -21.36
CA LEU A 91 -4.00 19.99 -22.56
C LEU A 91 -5.10 18.95 -22.81
N CYS A 92 -4.82 17.66 -22.64
CA CYS A 92 -5.83 16.61 -22.75
C CYS A 92 -6.94 16.76 -21.69
N VAL A 93 -6.58 17.07 -20.44
CA VAL A 93 -7.55 17.29 -19.36
C VAL A 93 -8.38 18.53 -19.64
N THR A 94 -7.77 19.66 -20.02
CA THR A 94 -8.52 20.88 -20.34
C THR A 94 -9.44 20.70 -21.55
N MET A 95 -9.03 19.93 -22.57
CA MET A 95 -9.90 19.57 -23.69
C MET A 95 -11.05 18.67 -23.26
N LEU A 96 -10.80 17.62 -22.48
CA LEU A 96 -11.85 16.73 -21.97
C LEU A 96 -12.84 17.51 -21.09
N VAL A 97 -12.31 18.33 -20.19
CA VAL A 97 -13.08 19.20 -19.30
C VAL A 97 -13.88 20.21 -20.11
N SER A 98 -13.30 20.83 -21.14
CA SER A 98 -14.01 21.76 -22.02
C SER A 98 -15.10 21.08 -22.84
N ILE A 99 -14.90 19.84 -23.30
CA ILE A 99 -15.91 19.07 -24.02
C ILE A 99 -17.05 18.70 -23.07
N LEU A 100 -16.73 18.23 -21.87
CA LEU A 100 -17.71 17.94 -20.81
C LEU A 100 -18.46 19.21 -20.40
N PHE A 101 -17.82 20.36 -20.28
CA PHE A 101 -18.50 21.63 -19.97
C PHE A 101 -19.40 22.12 -21.11
N ARG A 102 -19.10 21.76 -22.36
CA ARG A 102 -19.89 22.16 -23.53
C ARG A 102 -21.11 21.27 -23.73
N GLU A 103 -21.02 19.99 -23.39
CA GLU A 103 -22.14 19.04 -23.45
C GLU A 103 -22.97 19.03 -22.15
N TYR A 104 -22.32 19.17 -20.99
CA TYR A 104 -22.93 19.30 -19.66
C TYR A 104 -22.83 20.74 -19.15
N GLY A 105 -23.25 21.70 -19.98
CA GLY A 105 -23.46 23.07 -19.53
C GLY A 105 -24.30 23.05 -18.25
N TRP A 106 -23.80 23.69 -17.20
CA TRP A 106 -24.50 23.75 -15.92
C TRP A 106 -25.92 24.25 -16.18
N PRO A 107 -26.99 23.52 -15.78
CA PRO A 107 -28.32 24.06 -15.86
C PRO A 107 -28.29 25.36 -15.07
N GLU A 108 -28.63 26.46 -15.74
CA GLU A 108 -28.64 27.79 -15.17
C GLU A 108 -29.35 27.70 -13.81
N LYS A 109 -28.63 28.00 -12.73
CA LYS A 109 -29.11 27.84 -11.36
C LYS A 109 -30.37 28.67 -11.21
N GLN A 110 -31.53 28.07 -11.42
CA GLN A 110 -32.79 28.70 -11.08
C GLN A 110 -32.72 28.98 -9.58
N PRO A 111 -33.01 30.22 -9.14
CA PRO A 111 -33.00 30.53 -7.73
C PRO A 111 -34.00 29.61 -7.05
N ILE A 112 -33.49 28.66 -6.27
CA ILE A 112 -34.31 27.74 -5.49
C ILE A 112 -35.14 28.64 -4.57
N ARG A 113 -36.42 28.82 -4.90
CA ARG A 113 -37.38 29.53 -4.06
C ARG A 113 -37.56 28.68 -2.83
N ALA A 114 -36.72 28.93 -1.84
CA ALA A 114 -36.73 28.14 -0.64
C ALA A 114 -38.09 28.29 0.03
N ARG A 115 -38.77 27.16 0.27
CA ARG A 115 -40.15 27.11 0.76
C ARG A 115 -40.32 27.87 2.07
N TYR A 116 -39.27 27.95 2.88
CA TYR A 116 -39.23 28.74 4.11
C TYR A 116 -39.42 30.25 3.85
N ARG A 117 -38.93 30.78 2.72
CA ARG A 117 -39.05 32.21 2.37
C ARG A 117 -40.47 32.57 1.93
N LEU A 118 -41.18 31.63 1.31
CA LEU A 118 -42.61 31.75 1.03
C LEU A 118 -43.45 31.65 2.30
N LEU A 119 -43.11 30.71 3.21
CA LEU A 119 -43.77 30.65 4.52
C LEU A 119 -43.51 31.91 5.35
N GLN A 120 -42.29 32.46 5.33
CA GLN A 120 -41.95 33.68 6.07
C GLN A 120 -42.75 34.89 5.58
N LEU A 121 -43.07 34.98 4.29
CA LEU A 121 -43.91 36.04 3.75
C LEU A 121 -45.39 35.90 4.17
N ALA A 122 -45.82 34.70 4.56
CA ALA A 122 -47.19 34.46 5.03
C ALA A 122 -47.38 34.82 6.52
N TYR A 123 -46.30 34.98 7.28
CA TYR A 123 -46.34 35.35 8.70
C TYR A 123 -45.58 36.67 8.90
N HIS A 124 -46.31 37.78 8.97
CA HIS A 124 -45.72 39.09 9.19
C HIS A 124 -45.30 39.20 10.67
N MET A 125 -44.00 39.29 10.94
CA MET A 125 -43.47 39.22 12.31
C MET A 125 -43.82 40.46 13.15
N ASP A 126 -44.19 41.56 12.49
CA ASP A 126 -44.54 42.83 13.15
C ASP A 126 -45.89 42.73 13.90
N ASP A 127 -46.79 41.85 13.42
CA ASP A 127 -48.12 41.60 14.00
C ASP A 127 -48.06 40.88 15.36
N TYR A 128 -46.91 40.28 15.69
CA TYR A 128 -46.64 39.59 16.96
C TYR A 128 -45.93 40.47 17.99
N SER A 129 -45.58 41.71 17.63
CA SER A 129 -44.90 42.63 18.54
C SER A 129 -45.91 43.37 19.41
N SER A 130 -45.69 43.40 20.73
CA SER A 130 -46.45 44.24 21.65
C SER A 130 -45.60 45.44 22.11
N LYS A 131 -46.30 46.52 22.47
CA LYS A 131 -45.73 47.85 22.74
C LYS A 131 -44.61 47.77 23.79
N GLY A 132 -43.35 47.79 23.34
CA GLY A 132 -42.17 47.77 24.21
C GLY A 132 -40.91 47.17 23.59
N SER A 133 -41.04 46.28 22.59
CA SER A 133 -39.90 45.72 21.87
C SER A 133 -39.71 46.43 20.52
N ARG A 134 -38.86 47.46 20.49
CA ARG A 134 -38.44 48.10 19.23
C ARG A 134 -37.53 47.14 18.46
N VAL A 135 -38.10 46.30 17.59
CA VAL A 135 -37.33 45.48 16.66
C VAL A 135 -36.84 46.38 15.53
N ILE A 136 -35.56 46.72 15.54
CA ILE A 136 -34.93 47.44 14.44
C ILE A 136 -34.71 46.40 13.32
N SER A 137 -35.56 46.42 12.30
CA SER A 137 -35.40 45.57 11.12
C SER A 137 -34.18 46.02 10.30
N VAL A 138 -32.99 45.55 10.70
CA VAL A 138 -31.75 45.83 9.95
C VAL A 138 -31.74 44.97 8.69
N LYS A 139 -32.24 45.54 7.58
CA LYS A 139 -32.10 44.93 6.25
C LYS A 139 -30.61 45.01 5.85
N LYS A 140 -29.87 43.92 6.09
CA LYS A 140 -28.48 43.79 5.63
C LYS A 140 -28.47 43.57 4.11
N ILE A 141 -28.37 44.67 3.38
CA ILE A 141 -28.18 44.67 1.93
C ILE A 141 -26.68 44.50 1.64
N HIS A 142 -26.35 43.74 0.59
CA HIS A 142 -24.98 43.56 0.14
C HIS A 142 -24.34 44.91 -0.22
N ARG A 143 -23.09 45.17 0.16
CA ARG A 143 -22.39 46.48 0.02
C ARG A 143 -22.46 47.09 -1.39
N ASN A 144 -22.47 46.23 -2.41
CA ASN A 144 -22.55 46.65 -3.82
C ASN A 144 -23.96 47.06 -4.29
N GLN A 145 -25.02 46.62 -3.62
CA GLN A 145 -26.40 47.09 -3.90
C GLN A 145 -26.70 48.41 -3.20
N GLN A 146 -26.08 48.64 -2.04
CA GLN A 146 -26.20 49.91 -1.31
C GLN A 146 -25.62 51.09 -2.12
N ALA A 147 -24.54 50.84 -2.87
CA ALA A 147 -23.95 51.79 -3.81
C ALA A 147 -24.85 52.08 -5.03
N ARG A 148 -25.71 51.15 -5.45
CA ARG A 148 -26.67 51.38 -6.55
C ARG A 148 -27.87 52.22 -6.12
N MET A 149 -28.38 52.04 -4.90
CA MET A 149 -29.48 52.86 -4.39
C MET A 149 -29.07 54.28 -4.02
N THR A 150 -27.79 54.53 -3.73
CA THR A 150 -27.28 55.90 -3.50
C THR A 150 -27.09 56.68 -4.81
N GLN A 151 -27.16 56.02 -5.97
CA GLN A 151 -27.01 56.67 -7.27
C GLN A 151 -28.37 57.07 -7.87
N ASP A 152 -29.45 56.36 -7.54
CA ASP A 152 -30.81 56.61 -8.06
C ASP A 152 -31.79 56.91 -6.91
N SER A 153 -31.60 58.05 -6.24
CA SER A 153 -32.60 58.64 -5.34
C SER A 153 -32.29 60.12 -5.10
N ILE A 154 -32.67 60.97 -6.06
CA ILE A 154 -33.15 62.31 -5.74
C ILE A 154 -34.67 62.20 -5.73
N GLN A 155 -35.20 61.76 -4.60
CA GLN A 155 -36.56 62.07 -4.21
C GLN A 155 -36.53 62.30 -2.70
N PRO A 156 -37.16 63.38 -2.21
CA PRO A 156 -37.10 63.72 -0.80
C PRO A 156 -37.65 62.55 0.00
N ALA A 157 -36.97 62.25 1.10
CA ALA A 157 -37.52 61.47 2.18
C ALA A 157 -38.84 62.12 2.59
N CYS A 158 -39.95 61.62 2.04
CA CYS A 158 -41.24 61.77 2.70
C CYS A 158 -41.06 61.08 4.04
N ALA A 159 -40.93 61.91 5.07
CA ALA A 159 -41.32 61.54 6.40
C ALA A 159 -42.76 61.04 6.31
N ASP A 160 -42.94 59.72 6.16
CA ASP A 160 -44.14 59.06 6.64
C ASP A 160 -44.08 59.14 8.17
N THR A 161 -44.38 60.33 8.67
CA THR A 161 -45.20 60.53 9.86
C THR A 161 -46.64 60.20 9.51
N LEU A 162 -46.88 59.04 8.87
CA LEU A 162 -48.17 58.39 9.00
C LEU A 162 -48.12 57.80 10.40
N GLU A 163 -48.97 58.37 11.27
CA GLU A 163 -49.35 57.81 12.54
C GLU A 163 -49.28 56.29 12.44
N GLU A 164 -48.40 55.68 13.24
CA GLU A 164 -48.29 54.24 13.39
C GLU A 164 -49.60 53.78 14.06
N PHE A 165 -50.64 53.70 13.23
CA PHE A 165 -51.97 53.27 13.57
C PHE A 165 -51.86 51.76 13.80
N TRP A 166 -51.62 51.39 15.05
CA TRP A 166 -51.67 50.02 15.50
C TRP A 166 -53.08 49.51 15.30
N ASP A 167 -53.29 48.74 14.23
CA ASP A 167 -54.58 48.15 13.91
C ASP A 167 -54.84 46.99 14.86
N TYR A 168 -55.42 47.29 16.02
CA TYR A 168 -55.69 46.31 17.09
C TYR A 168 -56.63 45.18 16.64
N GLU A 169 -57.34 45.33 15.52
CA GLU A 169 -58.15 44.26 14.92
C GLU A 169 -57.31 43.11 14.34
N HIS A 170 -56.03 43.35 14.01
CA HIS A 170 -55.16 42.37 13.37
C HIS A 170 -54.04 41.82 14.27
N GLN A 171 -53.99 42.23 15.55
CA GLN A 171 -52.97 41.74 16.48
C GLN A 171 -53.26 40.28 16.85
N VAL A 172 -52.27 39.40 16.63
CA VAL A 172 -52.45 37.97 16.90
C VAL A 172 -52.46 37.74 18.40
N ASP A 173 -53.59 37.25 18.90
CA ASP A 173 -53.78 36.99 20.33
C ASP A 173 -52.90 35.80 20.78
N LEU A 174 -51.91 36.09 21.65
CA LEU A 174 -50.92 35.13 22.12
C LEU A 174 -51.30 34.47 23.46
N GLU A 175 -52.49 34.74 24.00
CA GLU A 175 -52.92 34.18 25.30
C GLU A 175 -52.99 32.64 25.31
N ALA A 176 -53.22 32.00 24.15
CA ALA A 176 -53.19 30.55 23.99
C ALA A 176 -51.80 29.98 23.66
N PHE A 177 -50.76 30.81 23.56
CA PHE A 177 -49.41 30.38 23.23
C PHE A 177 -48.74 29.74 24.45
N SER A 178 -48.70 28.42 24.49
CA SER A 178 -47.92 27.70 25.50
C SER A 178 -46.51 27.39 24.98
N SER A 179 -45.49 27.85 25.72
CA SER A 179 -44.09 27.60 25.37
C SER A 179 -43.78 26.10 25.30
N ASN A 180 -44.39 25.30 26.17
CA ASN A 180 -44.20 23.86 26.22
C ASN A 180 -44.72 23.14 24.96
N THR A 181 -45.86 23.56 24.39
CA THR A 181 -46.35 22.97 23.13
C THR A 181 -45.50 23.43 21.94
N PHE A 182 -45.05 24.68 21.92
CA PHE A 182 -44.16 25.20 20.87
C PHE A 182 -42.83 24.46 20.83
N TYR A 183 -42.12 24.36 21.97
CA TYR A 183 -40.85 23.63 22.03
C TYR A 183 -41.05 22.13 21.79
N GLY A 184 -42.18 21.55 22.22
CA GLY A 184 -42.55 20.17 21.88
C GLY A 184 -42.73 19.93 20.37
N LEU A 185 -43.39 20.85 19.67
CA LEU A 185 -43.54 20.80 18.21
C LEU A 185 -42.21 21.00 17.48
N LEU A 186 -41.38 21.94 17.95
CA LEU A 186 -40.06 22.22 17.37
C LEU A 186 -39.11 21.03 17.55
N LEU A 187 -39.13 20.40 18.72
CA LEU A 187 -38.40 19.15 18.96
C LEU A 187 -38.90 18.03 18.03
N LYS A 188 -40.21 17.86 17.87
CA LYS A 188 -40.78 16.84 16.98
C LYS A 188 -40.42 17.08 15.51
N GLN A 189 -40.41 18.33 15.06
CA GLN A 189 -40.02 18.69 13.69
C GLN A 189 -38.51 18.50 13.47
N SER A 190 -37.65 18.91 14.41
CA SER A 190 -36.20 18.70 14.30
C SER A 190 -35.83 17.22 14.32
N LEU A 191 -36.50 16.40 15.15
CA LEU A 191 -36.36 14.94 15.14
C LEU A 191 -36.84 14.32 13.82
N SER A 192 -37.95 14.80 13.25
CA SER A 192 -38.43 14.35 11.94
C SER A 192 -37.46 14.69 10.80
N VAL A 193 -36.89 15.90 10.78
CA VAL A 193 -35.92 16.31 9.75
C VAL A 193 -34.61 15.55 9.90
N THR A 194 -34.11 15.37 11.11
CA THR A 194 -32.86 14.63 11.37
C THR A 194 -33.00 13.14 11.02
N THR A 195 -34.12 12.52 11.34
CA THR A 195 -34.39 11.12 10.93
C THR A 195 -34.50 10.95 9.42
N ARG A 196 -35.18 11.88 8.72
CA ARG A 196 -35.25 11.87 7.24
C ARG A 196 -33.89 12.11 6.58
N LEU A 197 -33.08 13.00 7.14
CA LEU A 197 -31.72 13.25 6.65
C LEU A 197 -30.83 12.02 6.87
N GLY A 198 -30.95 11.37 8.04
CA GLY A 198 -30.28 10.10 8.34
C GLY A 198 -30.63 9.01 7.31
N GLN A 199 -31.92 8.83 7.01
CA GLN A 199 -32.39 7.88 6.00
C GLN A 199 -31.77 8.15 4.61
N LEU A 200 -31.78 9.41 4.16
CA LEU A 200 -31.20 9.78 2.86
C LEU A 200 -29.68 9.57 2.82
N THR A 201 -28.96 9.79 3.93
CA THR A 201 -27.50 9.51 3.99
C THR A 201 -27.20 8.02 3.99
N THR A 202 -28.02 7.20 4.65
CA THR A 202 -27.87 5.74 4.62
C THR A 202 -28.25 5.17 3.26
N GLU A 203 -29.28 5.71 2.61
CA GLU A 203 -29.64 5.32 1.25
C GLU A 203 -28.53 5.73 0.28
N ALA A 204 -28.03 6.97 0.31
CA ALA A 204 -26.95 7.42 -0.58
C ALA A 204 -25.67 6.59 -0.45
N THR A 205 -25.26 6.23 0.78
CA THR A 205 -24.07 5.38 1.01
C THR A 205 -24.30 3.93 0.58
N VAL A 206 -25.50 3.39 0.77
CA VAL A 206 -25.90 2.06 0.26
C VAL A 206 -26.01 2.07 -1.27
N TRP A 207 -26.45 3.17 -1.88
CA TRP A 207 -26.47 3.34 -3.33
C TRP A 207 -25.06 3.48 -3.91
N GLU A 208 -24.15 4.24 -3.30
CA GLU A 208 -22.76 4.33 -3.79
C GLU A 208 -22.02 3.00 -3.73
N ILE A 209 -22.11 2.30 -2.59
CA ILE A 209 -21.46 0.99 -2.42
C ILE A 209 -22.21 -0.09 -3.22
N GLY A 210 -23.53 -0.04 -3.23
CA GLY A 210 -24.41 -0.97 -3.94
C GLY A 210 -24.29 -0.85 -5.46
N VAL A 211 -24.24 0.35 -6.02
CA VAL A 211 -24.08 0.58 -7.47
C VAL A 211 -22.71 0.11 -7.95
N VAL A 212 -21.63 0.35 -7.19
CA VAL A 212 -20.29 -0.15 -7.57
C VAL A 212 -20.24 -1.68 -7.53
N VAL A 213 -20.87 -2.30 -6.53
CA VAL A 213 -20.87 -3.76 -6.38
C VAL A 213 -21.85 -4.45 -7.34
N THR A 214 -22.98 -3.82 -7.67
CA THR A 214 -23.99 -4.36 -8.61
C THR A 214 -23.62 -4.10 -10.06
N ALA A 215 -23.08 -2.94 -10.43
CA ALA A 215 -22.59 -2.67 -11.79
C ALA A 215 -21.42 -3.59 -12.19
N LEU A 216 -20.63 -4.07 -11.22
CA LEU A 216 -19.59 -5.07 -11.46
C LEU A 216 -20.14 -6.51 -11.59
N ARG A 217 -21.40 -6.75 -11.19
CA ARG A 217 -22.00 -8.08 -11.06
C ARG A 217 -23.19 -8.34 -12.00
N THR A 218 -23.86 -7.31 -12.51
CA THR A 218 -25.05 -7.46 -13.38
C THR A 218 -24.69 -7.55 -14.87
N PRO A 219 -25.09 -8.63 -15.58
CA PRO A 219 -24.83 -8.79 -17.01
C PRO A 219 -25.60 -7.79 -17.88
N GLU A 220 -26.72 -7.24 -17.38
CA GLU A 220 -27.56 -6.29 -18.11
C GLU A 220 -26.89 -4.93 -18.35
N VAL A 221 -26.07 -4.46 -17.40
CA VAL A 221 -25.30 -3.21 -17.57
C VAL A 221 -24.22 -3.39 -18.62
N LYS A 222 -23.62 -4.58 -18.70
CA LYS A 222 -22.66 -4.95 -19.75
C LYS A 222 -23.34 -4.99 -21.13
N GLU A 223 -24.57 -5.49 -21.22
CA GLU A 223 -25.35 -5.50 -22.46
C GLU A 223 -25.81 -4.09 -22.87
N LEU A 224 -26.15 -3.21 -21.92
CA LEU A 224 -26.42 -1.80 -22.19
C LEU A 224 -25.18 -1.07 -22.72
N TYR A 225 -24.01 -1.30 -22.12
CA TYR A 225 -22.76 -0.76 -22.63
C TYR A 225 -22.41 -1.31 -24.02
N GLN A 226 -22.62 -2.61 -24.28
CA GLN A 226 -22.46 -3.19 -25.62
C GLN A 226 -23.47 -2.65 -26.64
N GLY A 227 -24.71 -2.39 -26.22
CA GLY A 227 -25.76 -1.80 -27.06
C GLY A 227 -25.47 -0.34 -27.42
N VAL A 228 -24.95 0.45 -26.48
CA VAL A 228 -24.47 1.81 -26.73
C VAL A 228 -23.25 1.81 -27.65
N LEU A 229 -22.31 0.88 -27.45
CA LEU A 229 -21.15 0.71 -28.33
C LEU A 229 -21.58 0.33 -29.77
N GLY A 230 -22.56 -0.57 -29.92
CA GLY A 230 -23.11 -0.97 -31.22
C GLY A 230 -23.85 0.17 -31.93
N LYS A 231 -24.54 1.05 -31.19
CA LYS A 231 -25.19 2.25 -31.73
C LYS A 231 -24.18 3.31 -32.17
N LEU A 232 -23.06 3.46 -31.45
CA LEU A 232 -21.93 4.30 -31.84
C LEU A 232 -21.20 3.76 -33.08
N GLN A 233 -21.09 2.44 -33.21
CA GLN A 233 -20.53 1.76 -34.39
C GLN A 233 -21.35 2.03 -35.66
N LEU A 234 -22.67 2.19 -35.53
CA LEU A 234 -23.56 2.52 -36.64
C LEU A 234 -23.44 3.99 -37.10
N LEU A 235 -23.12 4.89 -36.17
CA LEU A 235 -23.01 6.35 -36.42
C LEU A 235 -21.64 6.78 -36.98
N HIS A 236 -20.63 5.91 -36.93
CA HIS A 236 -19.30 6.18 -37.49
C HIS A 236 -18.75 4.97 -38.27
N PRO A 237 -19.14 4.77 -39.55
CA PRO A 237 -18.65 3.67 -40.39
C PRO A 237 -17.18 3.81 -40.79
N ARG A 238 -16.55 4.97 -40.56
CA ARG A 238 -15.15 5.24 -40.97
C ARG A 238 -14.10 4.83 -39.93
N LEU A 239 -14.51 4.35 -38.75
CA LEU A 239 -13.58 3.74 -37.78
C LEU A 239 -13.34 2.25 -38.04
N ILE A 240 -13.78 1.73 -39.19
CA ILE A 240 -13.48 0.36 -39.64
C ILE A 240 -12.04 0.33 -40.19
N THR A 241 -11.08 0.49 -39.29
CA THR A 241 -9.76 -0.16 -39.37
C THR A 241 -9.47 -0.81 -38.02
N GLU A 242 -10.54 -1.29 -37.35
CA GLU A 242 -10.53 -1.80 -35.98
C GLU A 242 -10.64 -3.32 -35.89
N GLU A 243 -10.77 -4.06 -37.00
CA GLU A 243 -10.74 -5.52 -36.98
C GLU A 243 -9.40 -6.06 -36.40
N ARG A 244 -8.28 -5.38 -36.67
CA ARG A 244 -6.99 -5.72 -36.05
C ARG A 244 -6.91 -5.40 -34.56
N MET A 245 -7.68 -4.43 -34.06
CA MET A 245 -7.63 -4.01 -32.66
C MET A 245 -8.58 -4.86 -31.79
N GLY A 246 -9.70 -5.33 -32.35
CA GLY A 246 -10.59 -6.30 -31.70
C GLY A 246 -9.93 -7.67 -31.49
N GLU A 247 -9.18 -8.16 -32.47
CA GLU A 247 -8.35 -9.38 -32.31
C GLU A 247 -7.26 -9.22 -31.24
N GLY A 248 -6.65 -8.03 -31.17
CA GLY A 248 -5.65 -7.69 -30.15
C GLY A 248 -6.25 -7.68 -28.74
N TYR A 249 -7.42 -7.06 -28.58
CA TYR A 249 -8.14 -7.03 -27.31
C TYR A 249 -8.54 -8.43 -26.83
N GLU A 250 -9.11 -9.26 -27.72
CA GLU A 250 -9.49 -10.64 -27.37
C GLU A 250 -8.26 -11.52 -27.07
N ARG A 251 -7.12 -11.27 -27.72
CA ARG A 251 -5.85 -11.95 -27.40
C ARG A 251 -5.34 -11.57 -26.02
N ILE A 252 -5.30 -10.27 -25.71
CA ILE A 252 -4.87 -9.74 -24.40
C ILE A 252 -5.82 -10.25 -23.30
N ARG A 253 -7.12 -10.25 -23.56
CA ARG A 253 -8.12 -10.78 -22.62
C ARG A 253 -7.86 -12.25 -22.30
N LYS A 254 -7.64 -13.09 -23.31
CA LYS A 254 -7.29 -14.51 -23.11
C LYS A 254 -5.97 -14.69 -22.35
N GLU A 255 -4.99 -13.82 -22.57
CA GLU A 255 -3.73 -13.83 -21.83
C GLU A 255 -3.90 -13.44 -20.36
N VAL A 256 -4.69 -12.40 -20.09
CA VAL A 256 -5.06 -11.99 -18.73
C VAL A 256 -5.84 -13.08 -18.02
N GLU A 257 -6.79 -13.72 -18.67
CA GLU A 257 -7.55 -14.85 -18.11
C GLU A 257 -6.61 -16.01 -17.74
N ARG A 258 -5.67 -16.37 -18.61
CA ARG A 258 -4.65 -17.40 -18.31
C ARG A 258 -3.78 -17.01 -17.11
N GLU A 259 -3.33 -15.76 -17.05
CA GLU A 259 -2.50 -15.28 -15.95
C GLU A 259 -3.28 -15.22 -14.63
N THR A 260 -4.57 -14.87 -14.66
CA THR A 260 -5.42 -14.91 -13.46
C THR A 260 -5.60 -16.33 -12.94
N VAL A 261 -5.78 -17.32 -13.82
CA VAL A 261 -5.84 -18.74 -13.43
C VAL A 261 -4.50 -19.18 -12.86
N ARG A 262 -3.38 -18.84 -13.52
CA ARG A 262 -2.02 -19.16 -13.03
C ARG A 262 -1.79 -18.59 -11.63
N ARG A 263 -2.12 -17.32 -11.39
CA ARG A 263 -1.98 -16.68 -10.07
C ARG A 263 -2.89 -17.28 -9.02
N LYS A 264 -4.11 -17.68 -9.38
CA LYS A 264 -5.00 -18.42 -8.47
C LYS A 264 -4.41 -19.77 -8.07
N THR A 265 -3.83 -20.52 -9.01
CA THR A 265 -3.18 -21.79 -8.72
C THR A 265 -1.92 -21.64 -7.85
N LEU A 266 -1.12 -20.60 -8.10
CA LEU A 266 0.04 -20.29 -7.25
C LEU A 266 -0.40 -19.86 -5.84
N ALA A 267 -1.45 -19.05 -5.75
CA ALA A 267 -2.00 -18.62 -4.45
C ALA A 267 -2.56 -19.81 -3.66
N SER A 268 -3.22 -20.78 -4.30
CA SER A 268 -3.69 -21.98 -3.61
C SER A 268 -2.53 -22.86 -3.15
N GLN A 269 -1.47 -23.01 -3.96
CA GLN A 269 -0.25 -23.72 -3.56
C GLN A 269 0.48 -23.05 -2.39
N LEU A 270 0.61 -21.72 -2.41
CA LEU A 270 1.20 -20.97 -1.30
C LEU A 270 0.35 -21.12 -0.03
N ARG A 271 -0.97 -21.11 -0.17
CA ARG A 271 -1.87 -21.32 0.97
C ARG A 271 -1.70 -22.71 1.57
N THR A 272 -1.63 -23.76 0.76
CA THR A 272 -1.43 -25.13 1.29
C THR A 272 -0.07 -25.30 1.96
N LEU A 273 0.99 -24.68 1.42
CA LEU A 273 2.31 -24.67 2.04
C LEU A 273 2.33 -23.89 3.36
N LEU A 274 1.67 -22.74 3.42
CA LEU A 274 1.61 -21.94 4.64
C LEU A 274 0.77 -22.63 5.71
N ASP A 275 -0.35 -23.23 5.33
CA ASP A 275 -1.19 -24.03 6.23
C ASP A 275 -0.41 -25.23 6.79
N SER A 276 0.40 -25.92 5.97
CA SER A 276 1.22 -27.04 6.43
C SER A 276 2.35 -26.59 7.37
N GLN A 277 3.04 -25.50 7.05
CA GLN A 277 4.08 -24.89 7.92
C GLN A 277 3.49 -24.46 9.27
N LEU A 278 2.34 -23.81 9.25
CA LEU A 278 1.67 -23.34 10.46
C LEU A 278 1.22 -24.55 11.31
N GLN A 279 0.73 -25.61 10.68
CA GLN A 279 0.39 -26.84 11.39
C GLN A 279 1.61 -27.49 12.05
N VAL A 280 2.77 -27.53 11.38
CA VAL A 280 4.03 -28.01 11.96
C VAL A 280 4.44 -27.15 13.15
N LEU A 281 4.44 -25.82 13.01
CA LEU A 281 4.79 -24.89 14.09
C LEU A 281 3.88 -25.05 15.32
N ARG A 282 2.57 -25.24 15.12
CA ARG A 282 1.63 -25.50 16.24
C ARG A 282 1.94 -26.82 16.95
N ARG A 283 2.25 -27.89 16.19
CA ARG A 283 2.62 -29.19 16.79
C ARG A 283 3.92 -29.07 17.59
N GLU A 284 4.92 -28.39 17.05
CA GLU A 284 6.19 -28.12 17.72
C GLU A 284 5.99 -27.32 19.01
N GLN A 285 5.23 -26.23 18.95
CA GLN A 285 4.94 -25.41 20.11
C GLN A 285 4.23 -26.20 21.22
N GLN A 286 3.26 -27.05 20.85
CA GLN A 286 2.57 -27.91 21.83
C GLN A 286 3.50 -28.93 22.46
N ALA A 287 4.40 -29.54 21.70
CA ALA A 287 5.40 -30.48 22.23
C ALA A 287 6.33 -29.78 23.22
N GLN A 288 6.89 -28.62 22.83
CA GLN A 288 7.76 -27.81 23.69
C GLN A 288 7.06 -27.38 24.98
N GLN A 289 5.79 -26.95 24.90
CA GLN A 289 5.02 -26.56 26.09
C GLN A 289 4.83 -27.73 27.06
N ARG A 290 4.56 -28.94 26.57
CA ARG A 290 4.43 -30.13 27.42
C ARG A 290 5.74 -30.42 28.16
N VAL A 291 6.86 -30.48 27.44
CA VAL A 291 8.17 -30.73 28.05
C VAL A 291 8.54 -29.64 29.04
N HIS A 292 8.38 -28.37 28.68
CA HIS A 292 8.66 -27.25 29.57
C HIS A 292 7.79 -27.29 30.84
N SER A 293 6.50 -27.62 30.72
CA SER A 293 5.61 -27.75 31.87
C SER A 293 6.00 -28.91 32.81
N GLY A 294 6.40 -30.06 32.26
CA GLY A 294 6.85 -31.21 33.05
C GLY A 294 8.17 -30.92 33.76
N LEU A 295 9.15 -30.38 33.02
CA LEU A 295 10.48 -30.04 33.55
C LEU A 295 10.39 -28.96 34.63
N THR A 296 9.56 -27.92 34.44
CA THR A 296 9.37 -26.89 35.47
C THR A 296 8.67 -27.42 36.71
N ALA A 297 7.75 -28.39 36.58
CA ALA A 297 7.14 -29.05 37.74
C ALA A 297 8.16 -29.88 38.53
N GLN A 298 8.98 -30.69 37.85
CA GLN A 298 10.04 -31.48 38.47
C GLN A 298 11.11 -30.60 39.12
N LEU A 299 11.55 -29.52 38.45
CA LEU A 299 12.48 -28.55 39.03
C LEU A 299 11.98 -27.94 40.34
N ARG A 300 10.70 -27.54 40.37
CA ARG A 300 10.08 -27.01 41.61
C ARG A 300 10.12 -28.05 42.72
N GLU A 301 9.81 -29.31 42.43
CA GLU A 301 9.87 -30.38 43.43
C GLU A 301 11.31 -30.67 43.89
N CYS A 302 12.28 -30.68 42.98
CA CYS A 302 13.70 -30.79 43.33
C CYS A 302 14.14 -29.66 44.26
N THR A 303 13.77 -28.41 43.97
CA THR A 303 14.10 -27.27 44.86
C THR A 303 13.45 -27.39 46.24
N ARG A 304 12.23 -27.94 46.31
CA ARG A 304 11.51 -28.19 47.56
C ARG A 304 12.12 -29.32 48.39
N ILE A 305 12.65 -30.35 47.74
CA ILE A 305 13.37 -31.43 48.42
C ILE A 305 14.74 -30.93 48.90
N LEU A 306 15.44 -30.14 48.08
CA LEU A 306 16.75 -29.58 48.41
C LEU A 306 16.69 -28.69 49.66
N SER A 307 15.66 -27.85 49.80
CA SER A 307 15.46 -27.03 51.01
C SER A 307 15.23 -27.90 52.26
N LYS A 308 14.45 -28.98 52.13
CA LYS A 308 14.21 -29.91 53.26
C LYS A 308 15.44 -30.72 53.67
N VAL A 309 16.30 -31.05 52.72
CA VAL A 309 17.59 -31.72 52.98
C VAL A 309 18.53 -30.81 53.75
N HIS A 310 18.49 -29.50 53.50
CA HIS A 310 19.27 -28.52 54.24
C HIS A 310 18.82 -28.38 55.71
N ASP A 311 17.50 -28.51 55.96
CA ASP A 311 16.93 -28.29 57.29
C ASP A 311 16.91 -29.53 58.21
N ASN A 312 16.92 -30.76 57.68
CA ASN A 312 16.72 -32.00 58.48
C ASN A 312 17.78 -33.10 58.22
N ASN A 313 18.68 -33.33 59.20
CA ASN A 313 19.75 -34.34 59.13
C ASN A 313 19.28 -35.81 59.25
N ASN A 314 18.14 -36.09 59.88
CA ASN A 314 17.75 -37.47 60.22
C ASN A 314 17.11 -38.28 59.07
N GLN A 315 16.74 -37.66 57.94
CA GLN A 315 16.11 -38.32 56.77
C GLN A 315 16.86 -38.09 55.45
N GLN A 316 18.12 -37.66 55.54
CA GLN A 316 18.87 -37.12 54.42
C GLN A 316 19.06 -38.13 53.27
N GLN A 317 19.33 -39.40 53.56
CA GLN A 317 19.58 -40.43 52.53
C GLN A 317 18.35 -40.75 51.67
N ASN A 318 17.15 -40.80 52.24
CA ASN A 318 15.93 -41.09 51.47
C ASN A 318 15.55 -39.89 50.57
N LEU A 319 15.72 -38.67 51.08
CA LEU A 319 15.50 -37.45 50.30
C LEU A 319 16.51 -37.31 49.15
N ILE A 320 17.77 -37.68 49.36
CA ILE A 320 18.79 -37.70 48.30
C ILE A 320 18.44 -38.74 47.23
N LEU A 321 18.02 -39.95 47.60
CA LEU A 321 17.59 -40.98 46.63
C LEU A 321 16.38 -40.53 45.80
N ARG A 322 15.44 -39.80 46.41
CA ARG A 322 14.30 -39.23 45.69
C ARG A 322 14.70 -38.07 44.77
N LEU A 323 15.68 -37.27 45.17
CA LEU A 323 16.24 -36.21 44.33
C LEU A 323 16.96 -36.79 43.11
N THR A 324 17.77 -37.84 43.30
CA THR A 324 18.46 -38.50 42.18
C THR A 324 17.49 -39.12 41.19
N SER A 325 16.39 -39.75 41.65
CA SER A 325 15.39 -40.30 40.74
C SER A 325 14.67 -39.21 39.92
N LEU A 326 14.36 -38.06 40.54
CA LEU A 326 13.75 -36.93 39.82
C LEU A 326 14.72 -36.29 38.82
N LEU A 327 16.01 -36.22 39.15
CA LEU A 327 17.05 -35.74 38.22
C LEU A 327 17.23 -36.68 37.03
N GLU A 328 17.14 -37.99 37.23
CA GLU A 328 17.16 -38.99 36.15
C GLU A 328 15.93 -38.84 35.25
N GLU A 329 14.72 -38.75 35.80
CA GLU A 329 13.49 -38.51 35.02
C GLU A 329 13.56 -37.20 34.21
N MET A 330 14.10 -36.13 34.80
CA MET A 330 14.34 -34.87 34.08
C MET A 330 15.36 -35.05 32.94
N GLY A 331 16.44 -35.81 33.20
CA GLY A 331 17.45 -36.13 32.21
C GLY A 331 16.87 -36.88 31.01
N GLU A 332 15.99 -37.85 31.26
CA GLU A 332 15.27 -38.60 30.21
C GLU A 332 14.33 -37.69 29.40
N LEU A 333 13.60 -36.77 30.04
CA LEU A 333 12.74 -35.83 29.33
C LEU A 333 13.54 -34.88 28.42
N VAL A 334 14.70 -34.40 28.90
CA VAL A 334 15.57 -33.52 28.10
C VAL A 334 16.23 -34.30 26.97
N SER A 335 16.69 -35.53 27.21
CA SER A 335 17.33 -36.34 26.16
C SER A 335 16.33 -36.71 25.07
N ALA A 336 15.10 -37.11 25.43
CA ALA A 336 14.03 -37.38 24.48
C ALA A 336 13.66 -36.15 23.63
N GLU A 337 13.61 -34.95 24.24
CA GLU A 337 13.32 -33.71 23.50
C GLU A 337 14.49 -33.32 22.58
N CYS A 338 15.73 -33.52 23.02
CA CYS A 338 16.91 -33.29 22.18
C CYS A 338 16.97 -34.23 20.98
N GLN A 339 16.58 -35.50 21.15
CA GLN A 339 16.47 -36.47 20.05
C GLN A 339 15.36 -36.04 19.07
N ARG A 340 14.20 -35.63 19.59
CA ARG A 340 13.06 -35.16 18.78
C ARG A 340 13.41 -33.92 17.95
N GLN A 341 14.14 -32.96 18.52
CA GLN A 341 14.58 -31.74 17.83
C GLN A 341 15.81 -31.94 16.94
N GLY A 342 16.43 -33.12 16.95
CA GLY A 342 17.67 -33.38 16.21
C GLY A 342 18.87 -32.60 16.74
N ALA A 343 18.88 -32.26 18.04
CA ALA A 343 19.95 -31.54 18.72
C ALA A 343 21.07 -32.51 19.16
N TRP A 344 21.65 -33.22 18.20
CA TRP A 344 22.62 -34.30 18.43
C TRP A 344 23.91 -33.88 19.15
N ALA A 345 24.26 -32.59 19.10
CA ALA A 345 25.40 -32.06 19.86
C ALA A 345 25.17 -32.10 21.37
N PHE A 346 23.94 -31.87 21.84
CA PHE A 346 23.62 -31.91 23.27
C PHE A 346 23.67 -33.35 23.82
N LEU A 347 23.36 -34.33 22.96
CA LEU A 347 23.43 -35.76 23.27
C LEU A 347 24.84 -36.33 23.13
N CYS A 348 25.82 -35.52 22.72
CA CYS A 348 27.18 -35.96 22.38
C CYS A 348 27.20 -37.07 21.30
N GLU A 349 26.17 -37.14 20.45
CA GLU A 349 25.96 -38.23 19.50
C GLU A 349 26.30 -37.88 18.04
N GLY A 350 26.70 -36.64 17.74
CA GLY A 350 27.11 -36.22 16.39
C GLY A 350 27.28 -34.71 16.19
N THR A 351 27.34 -34.28 14.93
CA THR A 351 27.36 -32.86 14.53
C THR A 351 26.03 -32.20 14.90
N GLY A 352 26.07 -31.00 15.50
CA GLY A 352 24.94 -30.39 16.21
C GLY A 352 23.67 -30.01 15.45
N ALA A 353 23.47 -30.50 14.23
CA ALA A 353 22.25 -30.33 13.46
C ALA A 353 21.91 -31.59 12.65
N GLN A 354 20.62 -31.77 12.39
CA GLN A 354 20.10 -32.82 11.53
C GLN A 354 20.39 -32.49 10.05
N LEU A 355 21.13 -33.36 9.36
CA LEU A 355 21.50 -33.17 7.95
C LEU A 355 20.40 -33.70 7.03
N LEU A 356 20.19 -33.00 5.91
CA LEU A 356 19.26 -33.41 4.86
C LEU A 356 20.06 -33.93 3.66
N CYS A 357 19.63 -35.06 3.08
CA CYS A 357 20.17 -35.54 1.83
C CYS A 357 19.79 -34.58 0.70
N PRO A 358 20.75 -34.09 -0.10
CA PRO A 358 20.46 -33.13 -1.18
C PRO A 358 19.58 -33.72 -2.28
N ASP A 359 19.66 -35.03 -2.51
CA ASP A 359 19.00 -35.69 -3.64
C ASP A 359 17.57 -36.16 -3.32
N THR A 360 17.31 -36.54 -2.06
CA THR A 360 16.02 -37.09 -1.62
C THR A 360 15.27 -36.18 -0.65
N GLY A 361 15.93 -35.15 -0.09
CA GLY A 361 15.36 -34.30 0.96
C GLY A 361 15.05 -35.05 2.26
N THR A 362 15.50 -36.30 2.39
CA THR A 362 15.29 -37.13 3.58
C THR A 362 16.31 -36.79 4.65
N VAL A 363 15.88 -36.87 5.91
CA VAL A 363 16.76 -36.76 7.08
C VAL A 363 17.80 -37.87 7.05
N LEU A 364 19.08 -37.51 7.13
CA LEU A 364 20.18 -38.45 7.29
C LEU A 364 20.25 -38.89 8.75
N THR A 365 20.19 -40.21 8.98
CA THR A 365 20.45 -40.78 10.29
C THR A 365 21.95 -40.97 10.49
N LYS A 366 22.36 -41.18 11.74
CA LYS A 366 23.77 -41.39 12.13
C LYS A 366 24.46 -42.50 11.34
N ASP A 367 23.73 -43.51 10.86
CA ASP A 367 24.27 -44.62 10.08
C ASP A 367 24.70 -44.22 8.65
N HIS A 368 24.35 -43.00 8.22
CA HIS A 368 24.65 -42.47 6.89
C HIS A 368 25.79 -41.43 6.90
N ILE A 369 26.35 -41.12 8.07
CA ILE A 369 27.50 -40.21 8.29
C ILE A 369 28.68 -41.05 8.75
#